data_AF-A0A1V5IJU5-F1
#
_entry.id   AF-A0A1V5IJU5-F1
#
_cell.length_a   1.000
_cell.length_b   1.000
_cell.length_c   1.000
_cell.angle_alpha   90.00
_cell.angle_beta   90.00
_cell.angle_gamma   90.00
#
_symmetry.space_group_name_H-M   'P 1'
#
loop_
_entity.id
_entity.type
_entity.pdbx_description
1 polymer ?
#
loop_
_entity_poly.entity_id
_entity_poly.type
_entity_poly.pdbx_seq_one_letter_code
_entity_poly.pdbx_strand_id
1 'polypeptide(L)'
;MGDTGLCRDPDNHPYLVLGEICSQEWGNIQDVMEAVTRSSDASGPIQVSARLVSGGDLFPELSSYQIFPSPGLRSFIFLLAYTCPLIISPNSLAGSIIRGEPAPFSTIEPLAPDRGTAHPHRMKGTIKSGSHTNQRSLIAEPPKKDENEQVIVEILRIILRKEGYPVAEFDLSRKEWLPTSKSVQRKNAKQSLYKFRIEKGYQLSRSACKDIARIFVMSDLHLGHANSIPRYKRPFLPSDPGEMDRVLIRNWNWTVNADDTIVFLGDLSYMGSTPSESYLQRLRGKIFFLEGNHDPYYPYMSHCLLMRYKGVRYLFIHDPEEMRKPFDGWVIHGHVHNKDLLHYPFFNPHMRTVNVCAEMVGYRPISLDEIHDLVIGMQDIVLFRDLSLTDDTNRVVSGEHDSRLPVKE
;
A
#
# COMPACT_ATOMS: atom_id res chain seq x y z
N MET A 1 -11.95 -9.14 -0.20
CA MET A 1 -12.07 -7.71 -0.61
C MET A 1 -10.66 -7.22 -0.91
N GLY A 2 -10.48 -6.46 -2.00
CA GLY A 2 -9.17 -6.01 -2.51
C GLY A 2 -8.32 -7.10 -3.15
N ASP A 3 -7.68 -6.80 -4.28
CA ASP A 3 -6.73 -7.70 -4.95
C ASP A 3 -5.32 -7.32 -4.50
N THR A 4 -4.59 -8.18 -3.78
CA THR A 4 -3.60 -9.08 -4.38
C THR A 4 -3.54 -10.47 -3.71
N GLY A 5 -4.58 -11.30 -3.86
CA GLY A 5 -4.51 -12.74 -3.47
C GLY A 5 -5.49 -13.27 -2.41
N LEU A 6 -6.53 -12.52 -2.02
CA LEU A 6 -7.53 -12.97 -1.03
C LEU A 6 -8.69 -13.81 -1.60
N CYS A 7 -8.69 -14.15 -2.88
CA CYS A 7 -9.59 -15.18 -3.41
C CYS A 7 -8.79 -16.07 -4.36
N ARG A 8 -8.20 -17.16 -3.85
CA ARG A 8 -7.64 -18.20 -4.72
C ARG A 8 -8.73 -18.84 -5.57
N ASP A 9 -9.92 -19.00 -5.00
CA ASP A 9 -11.11 -19.54 -5.65
C ASP A 9 -12.25 -18.52 -5.59
N PRO A 10 -12.49 -17.75 -6.67
CA PRO A 10 -13.55 -16.77 -6.70
C PRO A 10 -14.91 -17.40 -6.36
N ASP A 11 -15.15 -18.65 -6.75
CA ASP A 11 -16.45 -19.29 -6.59
C ASP A 11 -16.71 -19.88 -5.20
N ASN A 12 -15.69 -19.96 -4.31
CA ASN A 12 -15.77 -20.67 -3.03
C ASN A 12 -15.68 -19.77 -1.78
N HIS A 13 -15.49 -18.46 -1.92
CA HIS A 13 -15.58 -17.54 -0.80
C HIS A 13 -16.89 -16.73 -0.89
N PRO A 14 -17.69 -16.61 0.18
CA PRO A 14 -18.85 -15.71 0.18
C PRO A 14 -18.33 -14.30 -0.06
N TYR A 15 -18.53 -13.82 -1.28
CA TYR A 15 -18.17 -12.47 -1.64
C TYR A 15 -18.93 -11.47 -0.81
N LEU A 16 -18.32 -10.30 -0.68
CA LEU A 16 -18.98 -9.09 -0.27
C LEU A 16 -20.08 -8.72 -1.29
N VAL A 17 -21.26 -9.33 -1.17
CA VAL A 17 -22.43 -8.92 -1.94
C VAL A 17 -22.87 -7.57 -1.37
N LEU A 18 -22.59 -6.52 -2.15
CA LEU A 18 -22.91 -5.14 -1.82
C LEU A 18 -24.40 -4.81 -1.96
N GLY A 19 -25.18 -5.67 -2.59
CA GLY A 19 -26.62 -5.53 -2.80
C GLY A 19 -27.10 -6.42 -3.94
N GLU A 20 -28.38 -6.76 -3.93
CA GLU A 20 -29.05 -7.46 -5.04
C GLU A 20 -29.91 -6.45 -5.80
N ILE A 21 -29.95 -6.52 -7.13
CA ILE A 21 -30.79 -5.64 -7.95
C ILE A 21 -32.04 -6.41 -8.38
N CYS A 22 -33.22 -5.83 -8.17
CA CYS A 22 -34.48 -6.45 -8.59
C CYS A 22 -34.55 -6.52 -10.12
N SER A 23 -34.59 -7.73 -10.67
CA SER A 23 -34.62 -7.98 -12.12
C SER A 23 -35.97 -7.67 -12.78
N GLN A 24 -37.04 -7.49 -12.01
CA GLN A 24 -38.39 -7.25 -12.55
C GLN A 24 -38.55 -5.86 -13.18
N GLU A 25 -37.80 -4.86 -12.69
CA GLU A 25 -37.85 -3.48 -13.21
C GLU A 25 -36.75 -3.19 -14.24
N TRP A 26 -35.76 -4.07 -14.37
CA TRP A 26 -34.59 -3.87 -15.23
C TRP A 26 -34.54 -4.96 -16.30
N GLY A 27 -35.04 -4.62 -17.50
CA GLY A 27 -35.09 -5.53 -18.64
C GLY A 27 -33.74 -5.79 -19.30
N ASN A 28 -32.73 -4.94 -19.06
CA ASN A 28 -31.42 -5.02 -19.72
C ASN A 28 -30.25 -4.86 -18.72
N ILE A 29 -29.28 -5.75 -18.83
CA ILE A 29 -28.03 -5.71 -18.04
C ILE A 29 -27.19 -4.46 -18.34
N GLN A 30 -27.28 -3.89 -19.54
CA GLN A 30 -26.54 -2.68 -19.92
C GLN A 30 -26.92 -1.48 -19.05
N ASP A 31 -28.21 -1.35 -18.72
CA ASP A 31 -28.68 -0.24 -17.90
C ASP A 31 -28.07 -0.35 -16.49
N VAL A 32 -28.03 -1.56 -15.92
CA VAL A 32 -27.39 -1.84 -14.63
C VAL A 32 -25.91 -1.51 -14.68
N MET A 33 -25.23 -1.90 -15.76
CA MET A 33 -23.82 -1.61 -15.97
C MET A 33 -23.55 -0.10 -16.02
N GLU A 34 -24.41 0.67 -16.71
CA GLU A 34 -24.32 2.13 -16.77
C GLU A 34 -24.58 2.79 -15.40
N ALA A 35 -25.57 2.30 -14.66
CA ALA A 35 -25.87 2.77 -13.30
C ALA A 35 -24.70 2.58 -12.35
N VAL A 36 -24.05 1.41 -12.39
CA VAL A 36 -22.84 1.12 -11.61
C VAL A 36 -21.68 2.03 -12.02
N THR A 37 -21.44 2.24 -13.32
CA THR A 37 -20.40 3.15 -13.80
C THR A 37 -20.63 4.58 -13.30
N ARG A 38 -21.83 5.14 -13.50
CA ARG A 38 -22.17 6.50 -13.02
C ARG A 38 -22.04 6.63 -11.50
N SER A 39 -22.54 5.64 -10.77
CA SER A 39 -22.46 5.63 -9.29
C SER A 39 -21.02 5.56 -8.82
N SER A 40 -20.15 4.81 -9.51
CA SER A 40 -18.72 4.74 -9.20
C SER A 40 -17.99 6.05 -9.48
N ASP A 41 -18.36 6.76 -10.55
CA ASP A 41 -17.72 8.03 -10.92
C ASP A 41 -18.16 9.17 -10.01
N ALA A 42 -19.41 9.16 -9.57
CA ALA A 42 -19.93 10.13 -8.62
C ALA A 42 -19.57 9.79 -7.15
N SER A 43 -19.08 8.58 -6.88
CA SER A 43 -18.59 8.20 -5.55
C SER A 43 -17.13 8.64 -5.35
N GLY A 44 -16.80 9.02 -4.11
CA GLY A 44 -15.41 9.09 -3.68
C GLY A 44 -14.73 7.70 -3.65
N PRO A 45 -13.51 7.58 -3.11
CA PRO A 45 -12.78 6.31 -3.04
C PRO A 45 -13.63 5.16 -2.46
N ILE A 46 -13.78 4.08 -3.23
CA ILE A 46 -14.55 2.90 -2.83
C ILE A 46 -13.62 1.94 -2.07
N GLN A 47 -13.65 2.06 -0.75
CA GLN A 47 -12.79 1.31 0.17
C GLN A 47 -13.60 0.66 1.29
N VAL A 48 -12.99 -0.31 1.95
CA VAL A 48 -13.39 -0.77 3.27
C VAL A 48 -12.20 -0.75 4.21
N SER A 49 -12.47 -0.67 5.51
CA SER A 49 -11.48 -1.00 6.51
C SER A 49 -11.94 -2.23 7.30
N ALA A 50 -11.00 -3.09 7.68
CA ALA A 50 -11.27 -4.34 8.38
C ALA A 50 -10.49 -4.38 9.69
N ARG A 51 -11.19 -4.66 10.78
CA ARG A 51 -10.63 -4.89 12.12
C ARG A 51 -10.71 -6.38 12.42
N LEU A 52 -9.63 -6.99 12.90
CA LEU A 52 -9.70 -8.37 13.41
C LEU A 52 -10.51 -8.37 14.71
N VAL A 53 -11.47 -9.28 14.83
CA VAL A 53 -12.20 -9.56 16.05
C VAL A 53 -11.56 -10.81 16.65
N SER A 54 -10.91 -10.65 17.81
CA SER A 54 -10.39 -11.79 18.58
C SER A 54 -11.57 -12.71 18.95
N GLY A 55 -11.77 -13.76 18.17
CA GLY A 55 -12.80 -14.77 18.41
C GLY A 55 -12.35 -15.71 19.53
N GLY A 56 -13.22 -15.98 20.50
CA GLY A 56 -12.95 -16.93 21.58
C GLY A 56 -12.57 -18.32 21.05
N ASP A 57 -11.93 -19.10 21.92
CA ASP A 57 -11.20 -20.38 21.69
C ASP A 57 -11.95 -21.52 20.94
N LEU A 58 -13.16 -21.29 20.44
CA LEU A 58 -14.05 -22.30 19.88
C LEU A 58 -13.69 -22.72 18.45
N PHE A 59 -13.05 -21.86 17.63
CA PHE A 59 -12.66 -22.19 16.26
C PHE A 59 -11.34 -21.50 15.84
N PRO A 60 -10.17 -22.06 16.16
CA PRO A 60 -8.86 -21.47 15.82
C PRO A 60 -8.60 -21.34 14.31
N GLU A 61 -9.40 -21.99 13.47
CA GLU A 61 -9.27 -21.99 12.00
C GLU A 61 -10.04 -20.86 11.31
N LEU A 62 -10.81 -20.07 12.06
CA LEU A 62 -11.67 -19.00 11.54
C LEU A 62 -11.26 -17.64 12.09
N SER A 63 -10.67 -16.80 11.23
CA SER A 63 -10.47 -15.39 11.55
C SER A 63 -11.76 -14.61 11.31
N SER A 64 -12.22 -13.89 12.34
CA SER A 64 -13.40 -13.02 12.26
C SER A 64 -12.97 -11.56 12.20
N TYR A 65 -13.68 -10.78 11.40
CA TYR A 65 -13.38 -9.38 11.13
C TYR A 65 -14.64 -8.53 11.23
N GLN A 66 -14.46 -7.28 11.58
CA GLN A 66 -15.47 -6.24 11.48
C GLN A 66 -15.08 -5.26 10.39
N ILE A 67 -15.99 -5.08 9.43
CA ILE A 67 -15.78 -4.26 8.24
C ILE A 67 -16.48 -2.92 8.42
N PHE A 68 -15.78 -1.84 8.12
CA PHE A 68 -16.32 -0.49 8.09
C PHE A 68 -16.28 0.04 6.65
N PRO A 69 -17.41 0.52 6.12
CA PRO A 69 -17.44 1.06 4.77
C PRO A 69 -16.91 2.50 4.74
N SER A 70 -16.11 2.82 3.72
CA SER A 70 -15.69 4.19 3.45
C SER A 70 -16.88 5.09 3.07
N PRO A 71 -16.78 6.43 3.25
CA PRO A 71 -17.79 7.36 2.74
C PRO A 71 -18.05 7.20 1.22
N GLY A 72 -17.02 6.90 0.43
CA GLY A 72 -17.16 6.63 -1.00
C GLY A 72 -17.96 5.36 -1.28
N LEU A 73 -17.69 4.26 -0.58
CA LEU A 73 -18.49 3.03 -0.70
C LEU A 73 -19.96 3.26 -0.27
N ARG A 74 -20.19 4.01 0.81
CA ARG A 74 -21.55 4.37 1.23
C ARG A 74 -22.27 5.17 0.14
N SER A 75 -21.60 6.19 -0.40
CA SER A 75 -22.13 7.04 -1.47
C SER A 75 -22.44 6.22 -2.73
N PHE A 76 -21.56 5.30 -3.10
CA PHE A 76 -21.77 4.38 -4.21
C PHE A 76 -23.07 3.58 -4.04
N ILE A 77 -23.32 3.01 -2.87
CA ILE A 77 -24.57 2.26 -2.60
C ILE A 77 -25.80 3.15 -2.62
N PHE A 78 -25.74 4.36 -2.04
CA PHE A 78 -26.87 5.29 -2.06
C PHE A 78 -27.22 5.75 -3.49
N LEU A 79 -26.21 6.09 -4.30
CA LEU A 79 -26.40 6.48 -5.70
C LEU A 79 -26.95 5.31 -6.52
N LEU A 80 -26.42 4.10 -6.31
CA LEU A 80 -26.88 2.91 -6.99
C LEU A 80 -28.33 2.58 -6.60
N ALA A 81 -28.71 2.73 -5.34
CA ALA A 81 -30.09 2.54 -4.85
C ALA A 81 -31.08 3.56 -5.43
N TYR A 82 -30.60 4.78 -5.72
CA TYR A 82 -31.41 5.81 -6.38
C TYR A 82 -31.67 5.48 -7.85
N THR A 83 -30.68 4.88 -8.51
CA THR A 83 -30.81 4.47 -9.91
C THR A 83 -31.51 3.14 -10.08
N CYS A 84 -31.22 2.15 -9.22
CA CYS A 84 -31.68 0.77 -9.34
C CYS A 84 -32.39 0.33 -8.05
N PRO A 85 -33.51 -0.39 -8.12
CA PRO A 85 -34.17 -0.96 -6.95
C PRO A 85 -33.29 -2.06 -6.35
N LEU A 86 -32.62 -1.73 -5.25
CA LEU A 86 -31.80 -2.67 -4.50
C LEU A 86 -32.64 -3.44 -3.49
N ILE A 87 -32.55 -4.76 -3.54
CA ILE A 87 -32.99 -5.67 -2.50
C ILE A 87 -31.85 -5.77 -1.49
N ILE A 88 -32.10 -5.26 -0.29
CA ILE A 88 -31.10 -5.17 0.77
C ILE A 88 -31.57 -5.97 1.96
N SER A 89 -30.91 -7.12 2.17
CA SER A 89 -31.11 -7.92 3.36
C SER A 89 -30.60 -7.15 4.58
N PRO A 90 -31.39 -7.00 5.66
CA PRO A 90 -30.99 -6.23 6.84
C PRO A 90 -29.65 -6.67 7.46
N ASN A 91 -29.31 -7.96 7.35
CA ASN A 91 -28.08 -8.55 7.90
C ASN A 91 -26.93 -8.62 6.89
N SER A 92 -27.08 -8.04 5.69
CA SER A 92 -26.00 -7.94 4.70
C SER A 92 -25.09 -6.74 4.97
N LEU A 93 -23.88 -6.73 4.38
CA LEU A 93 -23.03 -5.53 4.41
C LEU A 93 -23.78 -4.30 3.85
N ALA A 94 -24.57 -4.49 2.79
CA ALA A 94 -25.40 -3.43 2.21
C ALA A 94 -26.35 -2.81 3.24
N GLY A 95 -26.97 -3.67 4.07
CA GLY A 95 -27.83 -3.25 5.17
C GLY A 95 -27.06 -2.45 6.23
N SER A 96 -25.88 -2.91 6.62
CA SER A 96 -25.00 -2.20 7.55
C SER A 96 -24.51 -0.86 6.98
N ILE A 97 -24.17 -0.80 5.69
CA ILE A 97 -23.77 0.42 4.96
C ILE A 97 -24.83 1.51 5.07
N ILE A 98 -26.09 1.14 4.83
CA ILE A 98 -27.23 2.08 4.89
C ILE A 98 -27.42 2.60 6.30
N ARG A 99 -27.32 1.73 7.32
CA ARG A 99 -27.43 2.12 8.73
C ARG A 99 -26.20 2.87 9.25
N GLY A 100 -25.10 2.88 8.50
CA GLY A 100 -23.83 3.45 8.96
C GLY A 100 -23.16 2.60 10.05
N GLU A 101 -23.49 1.32 10.10
CA GLU A 101 -22.98 0.37 11.09
C GLU A 101 -21.87 -0.50 10.48
N PRO A 102 -20.95 -1.03 11.29
CA PRO A 102 -19.98 -2.00 10.81
C PRO A 102 -20.64 -3.37 10.57
N ALA A 103 -20.13 -4.17 9.63
CA ALA A 103 -20.63 -5.52 9.35
C ALA A 103 -19.63 -6.61 9.79
N PRO A 104 -20.09 -7.71 10.41
CA PRO A 104 -19.23 -8.86 10.67
C PRO A 104 -18.89 -9.63 9.39
N PHE A 105 -17.69 -10.21 9.33
CA PHE A 105 -17.23 -11.03 8.21
C PHE A 105 -16.22 -12.07 8.69
N SER A 106 -16.29 -13.30 8.19
CA SER A 106 -15.34 -14.36 8.54
C SER A 106 -14.69 -14.90 7.28
N THR A 107 -13.39 -15.20 7.36
CA THR A 107 -12.65 -15.87 6.28
C THR A 107 -12.51 -17.34 6.58
N ILE A 108 -12.65 -18.19 5.56
CA ILE A 108 -12.15 -19.57 5.62
C ILE A 108 -10.66 -19.50 5.25
N GLU A 109 -9.76 -20.03 6.08
CA GLU A 109 -8.34 -20.07 5.72
C GLU A 109 -8.14 -20.81 4.38
N PRO A 110 -7.24 -20.33 3.50
CA PRO A 110 -6.83 -21.14 2.36
C PRO A 110 -6.08 -22.36 2.88
N LEU A 111 -6.51 -23.56 2.46
CA LEU A 111 -5.78 -24.81 2.69
C LEU A 111 -4.28 -24.57 2.47
N ALA A 112 -3.50 -24.76 3.54
CA ALA A 112 -2.06 -24.62 3.47
C ALA A 112 -1.53 -25.55 2.35
N PRO A 113 -0.57 -25.11 1.52
CA PRO A 113 0.08 -26.02 0.59
C PRO A 113 0.70 -27.16 1.42
N ASP A 114 0.37 -28.38 1.02
CA ASP A 114 0.82 -29.62 1.67
C ASP A 114 2.34 -29.51 1.91
N ARG A 115 2.72 -29.34 3.18
CA ARG A 115 4.13 -29.25 3.56
C ARG A 115 4.68 -30.66 3.50
N GLY A 116 5.17 -31.04 2.32
CA GLY A 116 6.14 -32.13 2.20
C GLY A 116 7.20 -31.97 3.29
N THR A 117 7.36 -33.02 4.09
CA THR A 117 8.24 -33.10 5.25
C THR A 117 9.70 -32.85 4.87
N ALA A 118 10.14 -31.59 4.92
CA ALA A 118 11.55 -31.22 4.92
C ALA A 118 11.96 -30.86 6.35
N HIS A 119 12.62 -31.79 7.03
CA HIS A 119 13.30 -31.53 8.30
C HIS A 119 14.55 -30.67 8.06
N PRO A 120 14.68 -29.47 8.63
CA PRO A 120 15.96 -28.79 8.70
C PRO A 120 16.78 -29.41 9.83
N HIS A 121 17.98 -29.89 9.50
CA HIS A 121 18.98 -30.29 10.47
C HIS A 121 19.34 -29.12 11.39
N ARG A 122 18.90 -29.22 12.65
CA ARG A 122 19.27 -28.30 13.74
C ARG A 122 20.67 -28.67 14.24
N MET A 123 21.68 -27.87 13.92
CA MET A 123 22.94 -27.89 14.68
C MET A 123 22.67 -27.35 16.09
N LYS A 124 22.97 -28.19 17.09
CA LYS A 124 22.89 -27.84 18.51
C LYS A 124 24.07 -26.93 18.87
N GLY A 125 23.79 -25.65 19.09
CA GLY A 125 24.65 -24.73 19.83
C GLY A 125 23.96 -24.32 21.13
N THR A 126 24.51 -24.73 22.26
CA THR A 126 23.99 -24.48 23.60
C THR A 126 24.28 -23.02 24.00
N ILE A 127 23.26 -22.16 24.06
CA ILE A 127 23.37 -20.85 24.72
C ILE A 127 22.48 -20.86 25.95
N LYS A 128 23.12 -20.65 27.11
CA LYS A 128 22.51 -20.58 28.43
C LYS A 128 21.49 -19.43 28.48
N SER A 129 20.32 -19.70 29.03
CA SER A 129 19.26 -18.74 29.31
C SER A 129 19.73 -17.73 30.36
N GLY A 130 20.13 -16.55 29.91
CA GLY A 130 20.21 -15.35 30.74
C GLY A 130 18.83 -14.70 30.82
N SER A 131 18.39 -14.41 32.04
CA SER A 131 17.21 -13.59 32.35
C SER A 131 17.20 -12.28 31.54
N HIS A 132 16.38 -12.20 30.49
CA HIS A 132 16.05 -10.94 29.84
C HIS A 132 15.10 -10.15 30.74
N THR A 133 15.67 -9.15 31.40
CA THR A 133 14.92 -8.06 32.03
C THR A 133 14.25 -7.23 30.93
N ASN A 134 12.96 -6.94 31.10
CA ASN A 134 12.16 -6.05 30.25
C ASN A 134 12.88 -4.72 30.01
N GLN A 135 13.47 -4.54 28.82
CA GLN A 135 13.87 -3.22 28.34
C GLN A 135 12.63 -2.56 27.73
N ARG A 136 12.11 -1.56 28.45
CA ARG A 136 11.04 -0.67 27.97
C ARG A 136 11.51 0.05 26.70
N SER A 137 10.64 0.11 25.69
CA SER A 137 10.83 0.96 24.50
C SER A 137 11.04 2.41 24.92
N LEU A 138 12.03 3.08 24.32
CA LEU A 138 12.47 4.44 24.66
C LEU A 138 11.92 5.50 23.71
N ILE A 139 11.05 5.07 22.80
CA ILE A 139 10.04 5.89 22.12
C ILE A 139 8.91 6.07 23.15
N ALA A 140 8.43 7.30 23.39
CA ALA A 140 7.38 7.54 24.39
C ALA A 140 6.23 6.53 24.23
N GLU A 141 5.84 5.85 25.32
CA GLU A 141 4.82 4.79 25.26
C GLU A 141 3.53 5.38 24.65
N PRO A 142 3.14 4.94 23.45
CA PRO A 142 1.82 5.25 22.91
C PRO A 142 0.76 4.47 23.71
N PRO A 143 -0.54 4.81 23.56
CA PRO A 143 -1.58 3.99 24.15
C PRO A 143 -1.38 2.52 23.76
N LYS A 144 -1.65 1.61 24.70
CA LYS A 144 -1.56 0.15 24.49
C LYS A 144 -2.05 -0.21 23.09
N LYS A 145 -1.30 -1.08 22.38
CA LYS A 145 -1.66 -1.67 21.08
C LYS A 145 -3.17 -1.87 21.03
N ASP A 146 -3.85 -0.98 20.30
CA ASP A 146 -5.29 -1.02 20.27
C ASP A 146 -5.64 -2.24 19.42
N GLU A 147 -6.33 -3.22 20.00
CA GLU A 147 -6.92 -4.35 19.26
C GLU A 147 -7.93 -3.86 18.20
N ASN A 148 -8.11 -2.55 18.07
CA ASN A 148 -8.91 -1.84 17.10
C ASN A 148 -8.22 -1.46 15.78
N GLU A 149 -6.98 -1.87 15.52
CA GLU A 149 -6.30 -1.49 14.28
C GLU A 149 -7.07 -1.96 13.03
N GLN A 150 -7.38 -0.99 12.17
CA GLN A 150 -8.16 -1.19 10.96
C GLN A 150 -7.24 -1.26 9.76
N VAL A 151 -7.25 -2.38 9.05
CA VAL A 151 -6.60 -2.54 7.76
C VAL A 151 -7.48 -1.93 6.68
N ILE A 152 -6.99 -0.90 6.00
CA ILE A 152 -7.65 -0.36 4.81
C ILE A 152 -7.44 -1.33 3.63
N VAL A 153 -8.53 -1.59 2.92
CA VAL A 153 -8.59 -2.46 1.75
C VAL A 153 -9.24 -1.69 0.61
N GLU A 154 -8.45 -1.40 -0.41
CA GLU A 154 -8.89 -0.79 -1.66
C GLU A 154 -9.71 -1.80 -2.47
N ILE A 155 -10.86 -1.39 -3.00
CA ILE A 155 -11.66 -2.23 -3.89
C ILE A 155 -11.28 -1.84 -5.32
N LEU A 156 -10.68 -2.79 -6.06
CA LEU A 156 -10.26 -2.57 -7.45
C LEU A 156 -11.32 -3.04 -8.46
N ARG A 157 -12.28 -3.86 -8.04
CA ARG A 157 -13.21 -4.56 -8.93
C ARG A 157 -14.58 -4.74 -8.29
N ILE A 158 -15.62 -4.64 -9.11
CA ILE A 158 -17.01 -4.95 -8.75
C ILE A 158 -17.49 -6.07 -9.68
N ILE A 159 -17.99 -7.17 -9.15
CA ILE A 159 -18.47 -8.31 -9.95
C ILE A 159 -20.00 -8.29 -9.95
N LEU A 160 -20.60 -8.22 -11.14
CA LEU A 160 -22.02 -8.41 -11.35
C LEU A 160 -22.32 -9.89 -11.53
N ARG A 161 -23.32 -10.41 -10.78
CA ARG A 161 -23.72 -11.82 -10.83
C ARG A 161 -25.20 -11.95 -11.21
N LYS A 162 -25.53 -13.02 -11.93
CA LYS A 162 -26.90 -13.46 -12.19
C LYS A 162 -27.00 -14.93 -11.80
N GLU A 163 -27.96 -15.26 -10.94
CA GLU A 163 -28.19 -16.64 -10.47
C GLU A 163 -26.91 -17.30 -9.89
N GLY A 164 -26.09 -16.51 -9.20
CA GLY A 164 -24.82 -16.97 -8.62
C GLY A 164 -23.64 -17.00 -9.59
N TYR A 165 -23.83 -16.78 -10.89
CA TYR A 165 -22.75 -16.79 -11.88
C TYR A 165 -22.29 -15.38 -12.25
N PRO A 166 -20.97 -15.12 -12.37
CA PRO A 166 -20.47 -13.82 -12.81
C PRO A 166 -20.86 -13.55 -14.27
N VAL A 167 -21.50 -12.41 -14.53
CA VAL A 167 -21.93 -11.98 -15.88
C VAL A 167 -21.13 -10.81 -16.42
N ALA A 168 -20.56 -9.99 -15.54
CA ALA A 168 -19.68 -8.88 -15.89
C ALA A 168 -18.81 -8.49 -14.69
N GLU A 169 -17.66 -7.88 -14.94
CA GLU A 169 -16.79 -7.32 -13.91
C GLU A 169 -16.46 -5.88 -14.28
N PHE A 170 -16.68 -4.94 -13.38
CA PHE A 170 -16.26 -3.56 -13.53
C PHE A 170 -14.91 -3.36 -12.85
N ASP A 171 -13.92 -2.92 -13.61
CA ASP A 171 -12.60 -2.58 -13.12
C ASP A 171 -12.58 -1.10 -12.71
N LEU A 172 -12.49 -0.83 -11.40
CA LEU A 172 -12.58 0.51 -10.84
C LEU A 172 -11.37 1.38 -11.22
N SER A 173 -10.19 0.78 -11.39
CA SER A 173 -8.97 1.49 -11.77
C SER A 173 -8.87 1.75 -13.27
N ARG A 174 -9.56 0.96 -14.10
CA ARG A 174 -9.62 1.19 -15.55
C ARG A 174 -10.88 1.92 -15.98
N LYS A 175 -11.90 1.95 -15.14
CA LYS A 175 -13.25 2.43 -15.47
C LYS A 175 -13.84 1.71 -16.68
N GLU A 176 -13.61 0.40 -16.75
CA GLU A 176 -13.99 -0.45 -17.88
C GLU A 176 -14.72 -1.71 -17.42
N TRP A 177 -15.72 -2.12 -18.21
CA TRP A 177 -16.38 -3.40 -18.05
C TRP A 177 -15.62 -4.52 -18.77
N LEU A 178 -15.37 -5.60 -18.05
CA LEU A 178 -14.80 -6.83 -18.54
C LEU A 178 -15.91 -7.90 -18.65
N PRO A 179 -16.08 -8.55 -19.82
CA PRO A 179 -17.00 -9.67 -19.94
C PRO A 179 -16.51 -10.87 -19.12
N THR A 180 -17.42 -11.76 -18.72
CA THR A 180 -17.11 -12.94 -17.88
C THR A 180 -15.89 -13.73 -18.34
N SER A 181 -15.78 -13.99 -19.65
CA SER A 181 -14.67 -14.75 -20.23
C SER A 181 -13.29 -14.14 -19.96
N LYS A 182 -13.22 -12.83 -19.73
CA LYS A 182 -12.01 -12.07 -19.41
C LYS A 182 -11.82 -11.82 -17.90
N SER A 183 -12.90 -11.83 -17.11
CA SER A 183 -12.86 -11.64 -15.65
C SER A 183 -12.26 -12.87 -14.94
N VAL A 184 -12.74 -14.08 -15.28
CA VAL A 184 -12.37 -15.33 -14.58
C VAL A 184 -10.88 -15.69 -14.77
N GLN A 185 -10.29 -15.32 -15.90
CA GLN A 185 -8.92 -15.72 -16.24
C GLN A 185 -7.82 -14.91 -15.52
N ARG A 186 -8.17 -13.87 -14.76
CA ARG A 186 -7.24 -12.90 -14.10
C ARG A 186 -6.17 -12.27 -15.01
N LYS A 187 -6.24 -12.49 -16.33
CA LYS A 187 -5.31 -11.91 -17.33
C LYS A 187 -5.25 -10.38 -17.25
N ASN A 188 -6.33 -9.76 -16.77
CA ASN A 188 -6.43 -8.30 -16.66
C ASN A 188 -5.87 -7.73 -15.35
N ALA A 189 -5.60 -8.55 -14.31
CA ALA A 189 -5.16 -8.06 -12.99
C ALA A 189 -3.88 -7.23 -13.08
N LYS A 190 -2.96 -7.60 -13.97
CA LYS A 190 -1.75 -6.81 -14.25
C LYS A 190 -2.07 -5.41 -14.77
N GLN A 191 -3.04 -5.28 -15.67
CA GLN A 191 -3.45 -3.99 -16.24
C GLN A 191 -4.20 -3.14 -15.21
N SER A 192 -5.07 -3.75 -14.39
CA SER A 192 -5.77 -3.08 -13.28
C SER A 192 -4.77 -2.49 -12.29
N LEU A 193 -3.83 -3.33 -11.80
CA LEU A 193 -2.80 -2.91 -10.85
C LEU A 193 -1.86 -1.87 -11.46
N TYR A 194 -1.52 -1.98 -12.75
CA TYR A 194 -0.78 -0.93 -13.44
C TYR A 194 -1.51 0.41 -13.41
N LYS A 195 -2.80 0.46 -13.79
CA LYS A 195 -3.58 1.70 -13.75
C LYS A 195 -3.72 2.25 -12.34
N PHE A 196 -4.02 1.39 -11.37
CA PHE A 196 -4.04 1.74 -9.96
C PHE A 196 -2.73 2.40 -9.51
N ARG A 197 -1.57 1.81 -9.86
CA ARG A 197 -0.27 2.38 -9.51
C ARG A 197 -0.03 3.75 -10.15
N ILE A 198 -0.46 3.95 -11.40
CA ILE A 198 -0.36 5.27 -12.05
C ILE A 198 -1.23 6.30 -11.32
N GLU A 199 -2.50 6.00 -11.05
CA GLU A 199 -3.45 6.90 -10.40
C GLU A 199 -3.03 7.28 -8.98
N LYS A 200 -2.48 6.32 -8.22
CA LYS A 200 -1.96 6.55 -6.87
C LYS A 200 -0.57 7.19 -6.85
N GLY A 201 0.07 7.42 -8.01
CA GLY A 201 1.45 7.91 -8.09
C GLY A 201 2.53 6.92 -7.65
N TYR A 202 2.16 5.65 -7.40
CA TYR A 202 3.06 4.56 -7.01
C TYR A 202 3.91 4.03 -8.15
N GLN A 203 3.55 4.33 -9.40
CA GLN A 203 4.39 4.09 -10.56
C GLN A 203 4.47 5.38 -11.36
N LEU A 204 5.68 5.91 -11.51
CA LEU A 204 5.88 7.11 -12.28
C LEU A 204 5.65 6.82 -13.78
N SER A 205 5.14 7.83 -14.50
CA SER A 205 4.92 7.84 -15.96
C SER A 205 5.97 8.65 -16.73
N ARG A 206 6.69 9.53 -16.03
CA ARG A 206 7.79 10.37 -16.54
C ARG A 206 8.84 10.60 -15.45
N SER A 207 10.02 11.06 -15.85
CA SER A 207 11.03 11.52 -14.91
C SER A 207 10.57 12.79 -14.19
N ALA A 208 10.84 12.86 -12.88
CA ALA A 208 10.61 13.98 -11.98
C ALA A 208 11.94 14.52 -11.41
N CYS A 209 13.06 14.23 -12.08
CA CYS A 209 14.38 14.71 -11.73
C CYS A 209 14.46 16.24 -11.86
N LYS A 210 15.33 16.87 -11.07
CA LYS A 210 15.64 18.30 -11.15
C LYS A 210 17.15 18.48 -11.36
N ASP A 211 17.55 19.55 -12.04
CA ASP A 211 18.96 19.82 -12.36
C ASP A 211 19.79 20.33 -11.17
N ILE A 212 19.15 20.51 -10.01
CA ILE A 212 19.81 20.91 -8.77
C ILE A 212 20.01 19.67 -7.91
N ALA A 213 21.25 19.46 -7.46
CA ALA A 213 21.60 18.36 -6.58
C ALA A 213 20.83 18.44 -5.25
N ARG A 214 20.21 17.32 -4.85
CA ARG A 214 19.38 17.18 -3.66
C ARG A 214 19.79 15.97 -2.83
N ILE A 215 19.31 15.95 -1.59
CA ILE A 215 19.39 14.78 -0.72
C ILE A 215 18.03 14.09 -0.73
N PHE A 216 18.03 12.79 -0.96
CA PHE A 216 16.86 11.93 -0.89
C PHE A 216 17.00 10.87 0.20
N VAL A 217 15.88 10.31 0.61
CA VAL A 217 15.79 9.28 1.64
C VAL A 217 14.79 8.21 1.19
N MET A 218 15.11 6.94 1.44
CA MET A 218 14.22 5.79 1.20
C MET A 218 14.75 4.56 1.94
N SER A 219 13.90 3.56 2.19
CA SER A 219 14.30 2.26 2.71
C SER A 219 13.43 1.12 2.16
N ASP A 220 13.79 -0.12 2.49
CA ASP A 220 12.94 -1.30 2.34
C ASP A 220 12.48 -1.59 0.90
N LEU A 221 13.39 -1.47 -0.07
CA LEU A 221 13.06 -1.80 -1.46
C LEU A 221 12.68 -3.27 -1.61
N HIS A 222 13.31 -4.17 -0.85
CA HIS A 222 13.04 -5.61 -0.89
C HIS A 222 13.01 -6.17 -2.32
N LEU A 223 13.99 -5.80 -3.15
CA LEU A 223 14.11 -6.31 -4.52
C LEU A 223 14.31 -7.83 -4.51
N GLY A 224 13.67 -8.52 -5.44
CA GLY A 224 13.66 -9.98 -5.51
C GLY A 224 12.85 -10.70 -4.43
N HIS A 225 12.23 -9.97 -3.49
CA HIS A 225 11.51 -10.56 -2.36
C HIS A 225 10.03 -10.78 -2.69
N ALA A 226 9.69 -11.90 -3.32
CA ALA A 226 8.31 -12.18 -3.75
C ALA A 226 7.27 -12.10 -2.62
N ASN A 227 7.63 -12.53 -1.40
CA ASN A 227 6.74 -12.51 -0.25
C ASN A 227 6.47 -11.10 0.30
N SER A 228 7.28 -10.09 -0.05
CA SER A 228 7.01 -8.69 0.32
C SER A 228 5.69 -8.17 -0.27
N ILE A 229 5.29 -8.68 -1.44
CA ILE A 229 4.07 -8.27 -2.15
C ILE A 229 2.83 -8.54 -1.29
N PRO A 230 2.49 -9.80 -0.94
CA PRO A 230 1.32 -10.07 -0.10
C PRO A 230 1.52 -9.59 1.34
N ARG A 231 2.76 -9.64 1.88
CA ARG A 231 3.04 -9.27 3.29
C ARG A 231 2.80 -7.79 3.58
N TYR A 232 3.21 -6.91 2.65
CA TYR A 232 3.09 -5.46 2.79
C TYR A 232 2.01 -4.87 1.88
N LYS A 233 1.20 -5.73 1.26
CA LYS A 233 0.10 -5.35 0.35
C LYS A 233 0.58 -4.45 -0.79
N ARG A 234 1.77 -4.75 -1.34
CA ARG A 234 2.30 -4.00 -2.46
C ARG A 234 1.45 -4.27 -3.70
N PRO A 235 1.11 -3.27 -4.53
CA PRO A 235 0.16 -3.39 -5.64
C PRO A 235 0.79 -4.06 -6.87
N PHE A 236 1.32 -5.27 -6.69
CA PHE A 236 1.95 -6.09 -7.72
C PHE A 236 1.40 -7.52 -7.67
N LEU A 237 1.55 -8.27 -8.75
CA LEU A 237 1.14 -9.67 -8.75
C LEU A 237 2.22 -10.52 -8.07
N PRO A 238 1.88 -11.37 -7.08
CA PRO A 238 2.83 -12.31 -6.47
C PRO A 238 3.47 -13.28 -7.49
N SER A 239 2.83 -13.51 -8.63
CA SER A 239 3.33 -14.36 -9.71
C SER A 239 4.35 -13.68 -10.64
N ASP A 240 4.54 -12.36 -10.54
CA ASP A 240 5.53 -11.59 -11.32
C ASP A 240 6.26 -10.58 -10.40
N PRO A 241 7.05 -11.06 -9.41
CA PRO A 241 7.81 -10.17 -8.53
C PRO A 241 8.84 -9.33 -9.29
N GLY A 242 9.29 -9.78 -10.46
CA GLY A 242 10.17 -8.99 -11.32
C GLY A 242 9.51 -7.70 -11.84
N GLU A 243 8.17 -7.62 -11.93
CA GLU A 243 7.48 -6.38 -12.25
C GLU A 243 7.67 -5.34 -11.15
N MET A 244 7.57 -5.75 -9.88
CA MET A 244 7.84 -4.89 -8.74
C MET A 244 9.26 -4.33 -8.83
N ASP A 245 10.27 -5.18 -8.98
CA ASP A 245 11.67 -4.74 -9.06
C ASP A 245 11.89 -3.72 -10.19
N ARG A 246 11.34 -3.99 -11.38
CA ARG A 246 11.44 -3.07 -12.52
C ARG A 246 10.79 -1.72 -12.24
N VAL A 247 9.64 -1.71 -11.56
CA VAL A 247 8.92 -0.47 -11.22
C VAL A 247 9.65 0.31 -10.14
N LEU A 248 10.11 -0.33 -9.07
CA LEU A 248 10.83 0.35 -7.98
C LEU A 248 12.15 0.98 -8.47
N ILE A 249 12.94 0.22 -9.25
CA ILE A 249 14.20 0.73 -9.84
C ILE A 249 13.92 1.88 -10.81
N ARG A 250 12.84 1.80 -11.61
CA ARG A 250 12.44 2.89 -12.49
C ARG A 250 12.07 4.12 -11.67
N ASN A 251 11.20 3.99 -10.67
CA ASN A 251 10.76 5.10 -9.85
C ASN A 251 11.95 5.80 -9.18
N TRP A 252 12.90 5.04 -8.66
CA TRP A 252 14.17 5.56 -8.15
C TRP A 252 14.90 6.39 -9.20
N ASN A 253 15.22 5.80 -10.35
CA ASN A 253 16.00 6.42 -11.42
C ASN A 253 15.30 7.58 -12.13
N TRP A 254 13.98 7.68 -11.98
CA TRP A 254 13.16 8.78 -12.47
C TRP A 254 13.00 9.91 -11.45
N THR A 255 13.36 9.68 -10.20
CA THR A 255 13.33 10.67 -9.13
C THR A 255 14.71 11.28 -8.87
N VAL A 256 15.75 10.48 -9.06
CA VAL A 256 17.13 10.76 -8.65
C VAL A 256 18.07 10.83 -9.86
N ASN A 257 18.87 11.88 -9.90
CA ASN A 257 19.96 12.12 -10.83
C ASN A 257 21.31 11.61 -10.31
N ALA A 258 22.33 11.57 -11.17
CA ALA A 258 23.66 11.07 -10.81
C ALA A 258 24.36 11.89 -9.71
N ASP A 259 24.08 13.20 -9.65
CA ASP A 259 24.69 14.10 -8.67
C ASP A 259 23.97 14.17 -7.33
N ASP A 260 22.74 13.64 -7.26
CA ASP A 260 21.96 13.56 -6.04
C ASP A 260 22.58 12.56 -5.06
N THR A 261 22.40 12.83 -3.76
CA THR A 261 22.79 11.91 -2.68
C THR A 261 21.53 11.24 -2.15
N ILE A 262 21.60 9.94 -1.89
CA ILE A 262 20.53 9.20 -1.20
C ILE A 262 21.07 8.63 0.09
N VAL A 263 20.36 8.88 1.18
CA VAL A 263 20.51 8.11 2.42
C VAL A 263 19.52 6.94 2.35
N PHE A 264 20.03 5.74 2.05
CA PHE A 264 19.22 4.54 1.96
C PHE A 264 19.28 3.77 3.28
N LEU A 265 18.13 3.54 3.93
CA LEU A 265 18.11 3.00 5.30
C LEU A 265 18.09 1.47 5.39
N GLY A 266 18.54 0.76 4.35
CA GLY A 266 18.66 -0.70 4.38
C GLY A 266 17.45 -1.45 3.82
N ASP A 267 17.57 -2.78 3.85
CA ASP A 267 16.68 -3.79 3.27
C ASP A 267 16.52 -3.63 1.74
N LEU A 268 17.64 -3.62 1.03
CA LEU A 268 17.67 -3.44 -0.42
C LEU A 268 17.02 -4.61 -1.17
N SER A 269 17.42 -5.83 -0.86
CA SER A 269 17.00 -7.05 -1.55
C SER A 269 17.03 -8.26 -0.62
N TYR A 270 16.11 -9.20 -0.82
CA TYR A 270 16.01 -10.36 0.07
C TYR A 270 15.48 -11.60 -0.65
N MET A 271 16.12 -12.76 -0.40
CA MET A 271 15.72 -14.09 -0.89
C MET A 271 15.55 -14.22 -2.42
N GLY A 272 16.04 -13.26 -3.19
CA GLY A 272 16.10 -13.31 -4.65
C GLY A 272 17.39 -13.97 -5.16
N SER A 273 17.40 -14.38 -6.42
CA SER A 273 18.60 -14.94 -7.09
C SER A 273 19.59 -13.87 -7.54
N THR A 274 19.16 -12.61 -7.65
CA THR A 274 20.02 -11.49 -8.04
C THR A 274 20.72 -10.94 -6.81
N PRO A 275 22.06 -10.80 -6.82
CA PRO A 275 22.82 -10.26 -5.68
C PRO A 275 22.56 -8.76 -5.50
N SER A 276 22.66 -8.28 -4.25
CA SER A 276 22.44 -6.88 -3.85
C SER A 276 23.29 -5.90 -4.68
N GLU A 277 24.55 -6.26 -4.96
CA GLU A 277 25.48 -5.44 -5.74
C GLU A 277 25.00 -5.18 -7.18
N SER A 278 24.33 -6.17 -7.79
CA SER A 278 23.75 -6.04 -9.14
C SER A 278 22.58 -5.05 -9.14
N TYR A 279 21.80 -4.99 -8.06
CA TYR A 279 20.78 -3.96 -7.90
C TYR A 279 21.38 -2.58 -7.69
N LEU A 280 22.39 -2.43 -6.83
CA LEU A 280 23.04 -1.14 -6.57
C LEU A 280 23.60 -0.51 -7.85
N GLN A 281 24.22 -1.30 -8.74
CA GLN A 281 24.74 -0.81 -10.02
C GLN A 281 23.66 -0.24 -10.96
N ARG A 282 22.40 -0.59 -10.74
CA ARG A 282 21.26 -0.13 -11.54
C ARG A 282 20.59 1.10 -10.97
N LEU A 283 20.95 1.52 -9.75
CA LEU A 283 20.36 2.67 -9.05
C LEU A 283 21.22 3.92 -9.26
N ARG A 284 20.59 5.03 -9.65
CA ARG A 284 21.24 6.34 -9.80
C ARG A 284 21.50 6.99 -8.45
N GLY A 285 22.45 7.93 -8.46
CA GLY A 285 22.81 8.78 -7.33
C GLY A 285 23.99 8.24 -6.51
N LYS A 286 24.46 9.07 -5.59
CA LYS A 286 25.49 8.74 -4.61
C LYS A 286 24.81 8.13 -3.38
N ILE A 287 24.86 6.81 -3.27
CA ILE A 287 24.10 6.07 -2.25
C ILE A 287 24.94 5.93 -0.97
N PHE A 288 24.49 6.58 0.09
CA PHE A 288 24.93 6.34 1.46
C PHE A 288 24.04 5.27 2.08
N PHE A 289 24.56 4.05 2.19
CA PHE A 289 23.81 2.87 2.59
C PHE A 289 23.96 2.61 4.09
N LEU A 290 22.84 2.55 4.81
CA LEU A 290 22.77 2.02 6.17
C LEU A 290 22.35 0.55 6.13
N GLU A 291 22.85 -0.25 7.07
CA GLU A 291 22.46 -1.66 7.16
C GLU A 291 20.99 -1.82 7.57
N GLY A 292 20.28 -2.72 6.87
CA GLY A 292 19.01 -3.28 7.32
C GLY A 292 19.16 -4.72 7.81
N ASN A 293 18.16 -5.22 8.52
CA ASN A 293 18.18 -6.56 9.10
C ASN A 293 18.10 -7.70 8.07
N HIS A 294 17.71 -7.39 6.82
CA HIS A 294 17.70 -8.32 5.70
C HIS A 294 18.92 -8.18 4.77
N ASP A 295 19.76 -7.16 4.99
CA ASP A 295 20.97 -6.96 4.20
C ASP A 295 22.10 -7.90 4.66
N PRO A 296 23.06 -8.22 3.78
CA PRO A 296 24.28 -8.89 4.18
C PRO A 296 25.07 -7.98 5.13
N TYR A 297 25.59 -8.54 6.22
CA TYR A 297 26.46 -7.79 7.12
C TYR A 297 27.83 -7.53 6.48
N TYR A 298 28.20 -6.25 6.37
CA TYR A 298 29.55 -5.84 6.00
C TYR A 298 30.20 -5.06 7.17
N PRO A 299 31.45 -5.34 7.57
CA PRO A 299 32.08 -4.76 8.77
C PRO A 299 32.19 -3.22 8.83
N TYR A 300 31.92 -2.53 7.72
CA TYR A 300 32.03 -1.08 7.59
C TYR A 300 30.70 -0.42 7.18
N MET A 301 29.59 -1.17 7.16
CA MET A 301 28.28 -0.56 6.96
C MET A 301 27.92 0.30 8.18
N SER A 302 27.38 1.47 7.90
CA SER A 302 26.93 2.38 8.96
C SER A 302 25.59 1.88 9.48
N HIS A 303 25.46 1.79 10.80
CA HIS A 303 24.21 1.43 11.45
C HIS A 303 23.20 2.59 11.48
N CYS A 304 23.70 3.80 11.70
CA CYS A 304 22.90 5.02 11.70
C CYS A 304 23.70 6.20 11.17
N LEU A 305 23.01 7.28 10.80
CA LEU A 305 23.60 8.55 10.41
C LEU A 305 22.98 9.69 11.21
N LEU A 306 23.83 10.56 11.76
CA LEU A 306 23.42 11.82 12.38
C LEU A 306 23.75 12.97 11.44
N MET A 307 22.75 13.79 11.11
CA MET A 307 22.93 14.93 10.22
C MET A 307 22.19 16.15 10.75
N ARG A 308 22.81 17.33 10.65
CA ARG A 308 22.11 18.61 10.81
C ARG A 308 21.77 19.14 9.42
N TYR A 309 20.49 19.39 9.17
CA TYR A 309 19.99 19.90 7.89
C TYR A 309 19.05 21.09 8.14
N LYS A 310 19.34 22.23 7.51
CA LYS A 310 18.61 23.51 7.69
C LYS A 310 18.33 23.85 9.17
N GLY A 311 19.34 23.63 10.03
CA GLY A 311 19.26 23.91 11.46
C GLY A 311 18.65 22.80 12.33
N VAL A 312 17.90 21.85 11.75
CA VAL A 312 17.26 20.72 12.44
C VAL A 312 18.21 19.51 12.49
N ARG A 313 18.15 18.74 13.59
CA ARG A 313 18.90 17.47 13.73
C ARG A 313 18.04 16.29 13.30
N TYR A 314 18.63 15.43 12.48
CA TYR A 314 18.04 14.19 11.99
C TYR A 314 18.91 13.00 12.38
N LEU A 315 18.26 11.95 12.88
CA LEU A 315 18.82 10.61 13.06
C LEU A 315 18.19 9.72 12.00
N PHE A 316 19.03 9.11 11.17
CA PHE A 316 18.64 8.10 10.19
C PHE A 316 19.03 6.73 10.74
N ILE A 317 18.07 5.82 10.85
CA ILE A 317 18.26 4.47 11.38
C ILE A 317 17.30 3.52 10.66
N HIS A 318 17.66 2.24 10.45
CA HIS A 318 16.71 1.30 9.83
C HIS A 318 15.55 0.99 10.76
N ASP A 319 15.83 0.37 11.90
CA ASP A 319 14.83 -0.03 12.88
C ASP A 319 14.74 1.01 14.01
N PRO A 320 13.60 1.72 14.15
CA PRO A 320 13.43 2.71 15.21
C PRO A 320 13.48 2.09 16.63
N GLU A 321 13.22 0.79 16.78
CA GLU A 321 13.22 0.11 18.07
C GLU A 321 14.62 -0.13 18.65
N GLU A 322 15.66 -0.02 17.82
CA GLU A 322 17.06 -0.15 18.25
C GLU A 322 17.56 1.07 19.05
N MET A 323 16.80 2.17 19.06
CA MET A 323 17.14 3.37 19.82
C MET A 323 17.13 3.12 21.34
N ARG A 324 18.29 3.29 21.96
CA ARG A 324 18.46 3.13 23.43
C ARG A 324 18.12 4.37 24.26
N LYS A 325 17.89 5.53 23.62
CA LYS A 325 17.53 6.79 24.29
C LYS A 325 16.69 7.63 23.32
N PRO A 326 15.75 8.45 23.84
CA PRO A 326 15.08 9.44 23.01
C PRO A 326 16.09 10.35 22.31
N PHE A 327 15.86 10.61 21.03
CA PHE A 327 16.68 11.54 20.25
C PHE A 327 16.07 12.94 20.29
N ASP A 328 16.87 13.94 20.67
CA ASP A 328 16.44 15.34 20.65
C ASP A 328 16.53 15.91 19.22
N GLY A 329 15.59 15.51 18.38
CA GLY A 329 15.53 15.87 16.96
C GLY A 329 14.43 15.08 16.28
N TRP A 330 14.62 14.82 14.99
CA TRP A 330 13.72 13.98 14.19
C TRP A 330 14.39 12.66 13.84
N VAL A 331 13.62 11.57 13.93
CA VAL A 331 14.08 10.23 13.57
C VAL A 331 13.43 9.84 12.25
N ILE A 332 14.25 9.52 11.25
CA ILE A 332 13.80 9.01 9.96
C ILE A 332 14.17 7.54 9.90
N HIS A 333 13.17 6.68 9.68
CA HIS A 333 13.33 5.24 9.84
C HIS A 333 12.63 4.41 8.76
N GLY A 334 13.00 3.14 8.68
CA GLY A 334 12.40 2.11 7.84
C GLY A 334 11.77 0.99 8.67
N HIS A 335 11.99 -0.26 8.24
CA HIS A 335 11.74 -1.54 8.90
C HIS A 335 10.27 -1.92 9.19
N VAL A 336 9.46 -0.98 9.69
CA VAL A 336 8.11 -1.26 10.19
C VAL A 336 7.10 -1.48 9.06
N HIS A 337 7.35 -0.87 7.89
CA HIS A 337 6.44 -0.80 6.75
C HIS A 337 5.07 -0.20 7.13
N ASN A 338 4.00 -0.62 6.45
CA ASN A 338 2.62 -0.23 6.66
C ASN A 338 1.85 -1.18 7.59
N LYS A 339 2.56 -1.83 8.52
CA LYS A 339 1.95 -2.82 9.45
C LYS A 339 1.31 -2.17 10.67
N ASP A 340 1.89 -1.08 11.15
CA ASP A 340 1.49 -0.38 12.38
C ASP A 340 1.43 1.12 12.09
N LEU A 341 0.34 1.55 11.49
CA LEU A 341 0.17 2.94 11.07
C LEU A 341 -0.18 3.87 12.24
N LEU A 342 -0.60 3.30 13.37
CA LEU A 342 -0.91 4.07 14.56
C LEU A 342 0.38 4.59 15.21
N HIS A 343 1.39 3.72 15.33
CA HIS A 343 2.66 4.07 15.97
C HIS A 343 3.70 4.59 14.98
N TYR A 344 3.72 4.03 13.78
CA TYR A 344 4.71 4.33 12.75
C TYR A 344 4.06 4.77 11.43
N PRO A 345 3.21 5.83 11.46
CA PRO A 345 2.67 6.43 10.24
C PRO A 345 3.80 7.02 9.40
N PHE A 346 3.49 7.43 8.17
CA PHE A 346 4.45 8.13 7.31
C PHE A 346 5.07 9.34 8.03
N PHE A 347 4.27 10.15 8.72
CA PHE A 347 4.76 11.32 9.47
C PHE A 347 4.04 11.45 10.81
N ASN A 348 4.80 11.54 11.90
CA ASN A 348 4.30 11.75 13.26
C ASN A 348 4.98 12.95 13.94
N PRO A 349 4.31 14.11 14.04
CA PRO A 349 4.92 15.30 14.62
C PRO A 349 5.04 15.24 16.15
N HIS A 350 4.21 14.44 16.82
CA HIS A 350 4.26 14.27 18.28
C HIS A 350 5.45 13.42 18.70
N MET A 351 5.71 12.35 17.95
CA MET A 351 6.84 11.44 18.18
C MET A 351 8.12 11.90 17.48
N ARG A 352 8.02 12.90 16.59
CA ARG A 352 9.09 13.41 15.73
C ARG A 352 9.71 12.30 14.87
N THR A 353 8.86 11.44 14.31
CA THR A 353 9.29 10.32 13.45
C THR A 353 8.76 10.48 12.02
N VAL A 354 9.53 9.95 11.07
CA VAL A 354 9.15 9.85 9.65
C VAL A 354 9.49 8.44 9.15
N ASN A 355 8.48 7.70 8.69
CA ASN A 355 8.64 6.36 8.14
C ASN A 355 8.84 6.44 6.62
N VAL A 356 10.02 6.00 6.15
CA VAL A 356 10.44 6.08 4.74
C VAL A 356 10.52 4.74 4.02
N CYS A 357 9.87 3.70 4.57
CA CYS A 357 9.69 2.42 3.86
C CYS A 357 9.09 2.66 2.48
N ALA A 358 9.44 1.82 1.50
CA ALA A 358 9.01 1.96 0.12
C ALA A 358 7.50 2.19 -0.04
N GLU A 359 6.65 1.51 0.74
CA GLU A 359 5.20 1.68 0.70
C GLU A 359 4.75 3.07 1.18
N MET A 360 5.43 3.61 2.18
CA MET A 360 5.05 4.83 2.90
C MET A 360 5.37 6.10 2.11
N VAL A 361 6.44 6.06 1.32
CA VAL A 361 6.85 7.17 0.43
C VAL A 361 6.26 7.07 -0.98
N GLY A 362 5.40 6.08 -1.22
CA GLY A 362 4.77 5.83 -2.51
C GLY A 362 5.74 5.29 -3.57
N TYR A 363 6.63 4.40 -3.15
CA TYR A 363 7.55 3.62 -3.98
C TYR A 363 8.55 4.45 -4.78
N ARG A 364 8.86 5.67 -4.32
CA ARG A 364 9.90 6.53 -4.87
C ARG A 364 10.65 7.28 -3.76
N PRO A 365 11.94 7.59 -3.94
CA PRO A 365 12.69 8.37 -2.95
C PRO A 365 11.99 9.70 -2.63
N ILE A 366 11.98 10.10 -1.36
CA ILE A 366 11.47 11.39 -0.91
C ILE A 366 12.64 12.34 -0.67
N SER A 367 12.52 13.60 -1.10
CA SER A 367 13.60 14.58 -0.86
C SER A 367 13.62 15.00 0.61
N LEU A 368 14.81 15.22 1.16
CA LEU A 368 14.95 15.72 2.51
C LEU A 368 14.38 17.14 2.68
N ASP A 369 14.33 17.93 1.60
CA ASP A 369 13.60 19.20 1.56
C ASP A 369 12.11 19.01 1.89
N GLU A 370 11.44 18.07 1.22
CA GLU A 370 10.02 17.78 1.45
C GLU A 370 9.78 17.23 2.87
N ILE A 371 10.65 16.36 3.38
CA ILE A 371 10.59 15.93 4.79
C ILE A 371 10.76 17.14 5.71
N HIS A 372 11.70 18.03 5.43
CA HIS A 372 11.96 19.20 6.26
C HIS A 372 10.77 20.17 6.27
N ASP A 373 10.12 20.37 5.13
CA ASP A 373 8.93 21.21 5.01
C ASP A 373 7.77 20.66 5.86
N LEU A 374 7.59 19.33 5.90
CA LEU A 374 6.65 18.70 6.82
C LEU A 374 7.05 18.93 8.28
N VAL A 375 8.33 18.74 8.61
CA VAL A 375 8.86 18.91 9.96
C VAL A 375 8.62 20.31 10.53
N ILE A 376 8.70 21.35 9.70
CA ILE A 376 8.54 22.75 10.16
C ILE A 376 7.08 23.24 10.10
N GLY A 377 6.23 22.64 9.26
CA GLY A 377 4.90 23.18 8.95
C GLY A 377 3.72 22.30 9.35
N MET A 378 3.88 20.98 9.40
CA MET A 378 2.79 20.03 9.62
C MET A 378 2.62 19.70 11.11
N GLN A 379 1.40 19.86 11.63
CA GLN A 379 1.06 19.55 13.02
C GLN A 379 0.23 18.26 13.17
N ASP A 380 -0.34 17.76 12.08
CA ASP A 380 -1.17 16.56 12.07
C ASP A 380 -0.38 15.30 11.71
N ILE A 381 -0.85 14.15 12.21
CA ILE A 381 -0.35 12.83 11.80
C ILE A 381 -0.75 12.57 10.35
N VAL A 382 0.21 12.10 9.55
CA VAL A 382 -0.04 11.66 8.16
C VAL A 382 0.22 10.17 8.06
N LEU A 383 -0.84 9.37 7.91
CA LEU A 383 -0.74 7.91 7.85
C LEU A 383 0.05 7.43 6.63
N PHE A 384 -0.28 7.96 5.44
CA PHE A 384 0.39 7.67 4.17
C PHE A 384 0.67 8.96 3.41
N ARG A 385 1.78 9.00 2.69
CA ARG A 385 2.09 10.09 1.76
C ARG A 385 1.12 10.04 0.57
N ASP A 386 0.25 11.04 0.45
CA ASP A 386 -0.65 11.17 -0.70
C ASP A 386 0.12 11.72 -1.91
N LEU A 387 0.15 10.95 -3.00
CA LEU A 387 0.82 11.32 -4.24
C LEU A 387 -0.16 11.64 -5.38
N SER A 388 -1.46 11.43 -5.17
CA SER A 388 -2.49 11.53 -6.21
C SER A 388 -2.63 12.95 -6.77
N LEU A 389 -2.33 13.97 -5.97
CA LEU A 389 -2.46 15.39 -6.33
C LEU A 389 -1.21 15.99 -6.98
N THR A 390 -0.09 15.28 -7.01
CA THR A 390 1.23 15.88 -7.34
C THR A 390 1.49 16.09 -8.83
N ASP A 391 0.62 15.60 -9.73
CA ASP A 391 0.83 15.71 -11.19
C ASP A 391 0.11 16.92 -11.84
N ASP A 392 -0.85 17.55 -11.15
CA ASP A 392 -1.61 18.69 -11.68
C ASP A 392 -0.85 20.02 -11.61
N THR A 393 0.03 20.21 -10.64
CA THR A 393 0.85 21.43 -10.52
C THR A 393 1.87 21.59 -11.66
N ASN A 394 2.18 20.53 -12.41
CA ASN A 394 3.07 20.57 -13.57
C ASN A 394 2.34 20.81 -14.91
N ARG A 395 1.00 20.89 -14.94
CA ARG A 395 0.25 21.24 -16.18
C ARG A 395 0.09 22.75 -16.37
N VAL A 396 0.16 23.54 -15.30
CA VAL A 396 -0.09 25.00 -15.37
C VAL A 396 1.13 25.79 -15.85
N VAL A 397 2.34 25.21 -15.83
CA VAL A 397 3.59 25.94 -16.13
C VAL A 397 4.06 25.76 -17.58
N SER A 398 3.47 24.87 -18.39
CA SER A 398 3.87 24.66 -19.79
C SER A 398 2.92 25.28 -20.83
N GLY A 399 2.12 26.27 -20.44
CA GLY A 399 1.24 27.03 -21.33
C GLY A 399 1.91 28.26 -21.92
N GLU A 400 3.00 28.11 -22.67
CA GLU A 400 3.41 29.16 -23.59
C GLU A 400 2.40 29.20 -24.75
N HIS A 401 1.65 30.30 -24.80
CA HIS A 401 0.73 30.66 -25.88
C HIS A 401 1.48 30.68 -27.22
N ASP A 402 1.39 29.59 -28.00
CA ASP A 402 1.70 29.62 -29.43
C ASP A 402 0.58 30.37 -30.16
N SER A 403 0.79 31.68 -30.30
CA SER A 403 -0.07 32.58 -31.06
C SER A 403 0.41 32.65 -32.50
N ARG A 404 0.07 31.62 -33.29
CA ARG A 404 0.10 31.71 -34.76
C ARG A 404 -1.29 31.50 -35.31
N LEU A 405 -1.96 32.63 -35.54
CA LEU A 405 -3.18 32.72 -36.33
C LEU A 405 -2.89 32.29 -37.78
N PRO A 406 -3.79 31.54 -38.44
CA PRO A 406 -3.66 31.26 -39.86
C PRO A 406 -4.08 32.50 -40.66
N VAL A 407 -3.20 32.96 -41.55
CA VAL A 407 -3.50 33.92 -42.61
C VAL A 407 -4.37 33.21 -43.63
N LYS A 408 -5.56 33.78 -43.90
CA LYS A 408 -6.40 33.42 -45.03
C LYS A 408 -5.76 33.92 -46.32
N GLU A 409 -5.62 33.03 -47.30
CA GLU A 409 -5.80 33.31 -48.73
C GLU A 409 -6.68 32.21 -49.34
#